data_AF-A0A2N0W7G7-F1
#
_entry.id   AF-A0A2N0W7G7-F1
#
_cell.length_a   1.000
_cell.length_b   1.000
_cell.length_c   1.000
_cell.angle_alpha   90.00
_cell.angle_beta   90.00
_cell.angle_gamma   90.00
#
_symmetry.space_group_name_H-M   'P 1'
#
loop_
_entity.id
_entity.type
_entity.pdbx_description
1 polymer ?
#
loop_
_entity_poly.entity_id
_entity_poly.type
_entity_poly.pdbx_seq_one_letter_code
_entity_poly.pdbx_strand_id
1 'polypeptide(L)'
;MILIIYAHPYPRHSRANQGLLSAVKDLPNVEIRSLYDLYPDFNIDVDAEQKAVERADLVVFQHPVQWYSLPPLMKLWIDKVLEHGWAYGHEGNALNGKHCLWAVTTGGNEHHFELGDHPNFDVLAQPLQATAVYCGMHWLPYFAVHNTFICDEVALKAAGEEYRRRLTACLSLKEGCPPEVNHG
;
A
#
# COMPACT_ATOMS: atom_id res chain seq x y z
N MET A 1 4.22 5.29 -13.15
CA MET A 1 4.37 3.89 -12.72
C MET A 1 3.76 3.72 -11.34
N ILE A 2 3.02 2.64 -11.11
CA ILE A 2 2.59 2.18 -9.79
C ILE A 2 3.57 1.11 -9.34
N LEU A 3 4.08 1.25 -8.12
CA LEU A 3 4.88 0.23 -7.45
C LEU A 3 4.05 -0.36 -6.31
N ILE A 4 3.75 -1.65 -6.40
CA ILE A 4 3.09 -2.40 -5.33
C ILE A 4 4.16 -3.13 -4.52
N ILE A 5 4.40 -2.65 -3.31
CA ILE A 5 5.18 -3.36 -2.29
C ILE A 5 4.23 -4.33 -1.58
N TYR A 6 4.31 -5.60 -1.97
CA TYR A 6 3.41 -6.66 -1.50
C TYR A 6 4.07 -7.47 -0.39
N ALA A 7 3.44 -7.54 0.79
CA ALA A 7 3.98 -8.23 1.95
C ALA A 7 2.99 -9.22 2.56
N HIS A 8 2.73 -10.34 1.89
CA HIS A 8 2.03 -11.46 2.50
C HIS A 8 3.04 -12.56 2.86
N PRO A 9 3.13 -13.02 4.13
CA PRO A 9 4.12 -14.04 4.52
C PRO A 9 3.99 -15.37 3.78
N TYR A 10 2.79 -15.66 3.30
CA TYR A 10 2.46 -16.88 2.58
C TYR A 10 1.73 -16.59 1.25
N PRO A 11 2.40 -16.01 0.23
CA PRO A 11 1.73 -15.49 -0.98
C PRO A 11 0.82 -16.50 -1.68
N ARG A 12 1.26 -17.77 -1.73
CA ARG A 12 0.53 -18.89 -2.35
C ARG A 12 -0.75 -19.29 -1.62
N HIS A 13 -0.87 -18.93 -0.35
CA HIS A 13 -2.06 -19.21 0.47
C HIS A 13 -3.02 -18.02 0.53
N SER A 14 -2.65 -16.87 -0.04
CA SER A 14 -3.50 -15.69 -0.01
C SER A 14 -4.61 -15.80 -1.06
N ARG A 15 -5.88 -15.72 -0.64
CA ARG A 15 -7.01 -15.64 -1.57
C ARG A 15 -7.29 -14.18 -1.96
N ALA A 16 -7.55 -13.34 -0.97
CA ALA A 16 -7.95 -11.95 -1.22
C ALA A 16 -6.86 -11.13 -1.91
N ASN A 17 -5.63 -11.11 -1.37
CA ASN A 17 -4.56 -10.33 -2.00
C ASN A 17 -4.18 -10.85 -3.38
N GLN A 18 -4.21 -12.17 -3.62
CA GLN A 18 -3.96 -12.71 -4.97
C GLN A 18 -5.06 -12.30 -5.95
N GLY A 19 -6.32 -12.21 -5.50
CA GLY A 19 -7.41 -11.64 -6.30
C GLY A 19 -7.13 -10.20 -6.70
N LEU A 20 -6.73 -9.35 -5.73
CA LEU A 20 -6.35 -7.96 -5.99
C LEU A 20 -5.17 -7.84 -6.96
N LEU A 21 -4.09 -8.58 -6.74
CA LEU A 21 -2.91 -8.58 -7.62
C LEU A 21 -3.25 -9.08 -9.02
N SER A 22 -4.06 -10.13 -9.13
CA SER A 22 -4.48 -10.69 -10.43
C SER A 22 -5.31 -9.71 -11.24
N ALA A 23 -6.05 -8.81 -10.60
CA ALA A 23 -6.84 -7.79 -11.27
C ALA A 23 -6.01 -6.62 -11.82
N VAL A 24 -4.73 -6.50 -11.47
CA VAL A 24 -3.88 -5.35 -11.84
C VAL A 24 -2.55 -5.74 -12.49
N LYS A 25 -2.12 -7.00 -12.43
CA LYS A 25 -0.82 -7.46 -12.95
C LYS A 25 -0.67 -7.32 -14.48
N ASP A 26 -1.77 -7.22 -15.21
CA ASP A 26 -1.81 -7.02 -16.66
C ASP A 26 -1.69 -5.54 -17.06
N LEU A 27 -1.74 -4.60 -16.10
CA LEU A 27 -1.56 -3.19 -16.36
C LEU A 27 -0.08 -2.91 -16.70
N PRO A 28 0.22 -2.22 -17.82
CA PRO A 28 1.59 -2.03 -18.31
C PRO A 28 2.46 -1.13 -17.42
N ASN A 29 1.86 -0.43 -16.47
CA ASN A 29 2.49 0.54 -15.59
C ASN A 29 2.40 0.14 -14.11
N VAL A 30 2.28 -1.16 -13.83
CA VAL A 30 2.32 -1.74 -12.49
C VAL A 30 3.56 -2.61 -12.34
N GLU A 31 4.43 -2.28 -11.39
CA GLU A 31 5.51 -3.14 -10.90
C GLU A 31 5.07 -3.75 -9.56
N ILE A 32 5.17 -5.07 -9.41
CA ILE A 32 4.85 -5.77 -8.15
C ILE A 32 6.13 -6.33 -7.56
N ARG A 33 6.42 -5.98 -6.31
CA ARG A 33 7.56 -6.51 -5.55
C ARG A 33 7.04 -7.28 -4.34
N SER A 34 7.08 -8.61 -4.44
CA SER A 34 6.65 -9.51 -3.37
C SER A 34 7.79 -9.69 -2.37
N LEU A 35 7.72 -9.00 -1.23
CA LEU A 35 8.82 -8.94 -0.26
C LEU A 35 9.22 -10.32 0.27
N TYR A 36 8.24 -11.19 0.57
CA TYR A 36 8.53 -12.53 1.09
C TYR A 36 9.06 -13.50 0.04
N ASP A 37 8.83 -13.23 -1.26
CA ASP A 37 9.47 -13.99 -2.33
C ASP A 37 10.88 -13.50 -2.62
N LEU A 38 11.11 -12.17 -2.54
CA LEU A 38 12.41 -11.53 -2.79
C LEU A 38 13.39 -11.69 -1.63
N TYR A 39 12.89 -11.62 -0.39
CA TYR A 39 13.69 -11.55 0.84
C TYR A 39 13.20 -12.57 1.89
N PRO A 40 13.19 -13.88 1.56
CA PRO A 40 12.73 -14.92 2.49
C PRO A 40 13.58 -15.01 3.77
N ASP A 41 14.81 -14.51 3.73
CA ASP A 41 15.78 -14.43 4.82
C ASP A 41 15.85 -13.04 5.49
N PHE A 42 14.95 -12.13 5.12
CA PHE A 42 14.86 -10.76 5.66
C PHE A 42 16.09 -9.89 5.34
N ASN A 43 16.89 -10.26 4.34
CA ASN A 43 18.04 -9.49 3.89
C ASN A 43 17.66 -8.56 2.71
N ILE A 44 17.14 -7.38 3.03
CA ILE A 44 16.64 -6.42 2.03
C ILE A 44 17.78 -5.78 1.25
N ASP A 45 17.70 -5.86 -0.08
CA ASP A 45 18.55 -5.10 -1.00
C ASP A 45 18.01 -3.66 -1.12
N VAL A 46 18.56 -2.76 -0.30
CA VAL A 46 18.13 -1.36 -0.20
C VAL A 46 18.23 -0.64 -1.54
N ASP A 47 19.33 -0.79 -2.26
CA ASP A 47 19.56 -0.12 -3.55
C ASP A 47 18.53 -0.53 -4.60
N ALA A 48 18.19 -1.83 -4.65
CA ALA A 48 17.19 -2.32 -5.59
C ALA A 48 15.79 -1.76 -5.30
N GLU A 49 15.42 -1.68 -4.02
CA GLU A 49 14.12 -1.15 -3.59
C GLU A 49 14.03 0.36 -3.79
N GLN A 50 15.07 1.12 -3.45
CA GLN A 50 15.13 2.57 -3.68
C GLN A 50 15.00 2.89 -5.17
N LYS A 51 15.74 2.18 -6.04
CA LYS A 51 15.61 2.34 -7.51
C LYS A 51 14.20 2.05 -8.00
N ALA A 52 13.49 1.09 -7.40
CA ALA A 52 12.10 0.82 -7.75
C ALA A 52 11.17 1.97 -7.34
N VAL A 53 11.34 2.50 -6.12
CA VAL A 53 10.59 3.64 -5.62
C VAL A 53 10.83 4.90 -6.46
N GLU A 54 12.08 5.14 -6.91
CA GLU A 54 12.43 6.27 -7.75
C GLU A 54 11.65 6.30 -9.07
N ARG A 55 11.41 5.14 -9.68
CA ARG A 55 10.60 5.00 -10.90
C ARG A 55 9.08 5.15 -10.65
N ALA A 56 8.65 5.01 -9.40
CA ALA A 56 7.25 5.02 -9.01
C ALA A 56 6.70 6.43 -8.83
N ASP A 57 5.43 6.61 -9.17
CA ASP A 57 4.68 7.83 -8.85
C ASP A 57 3.67 7.56 -7.73
N LEU A 58 3.20 6.32 -7.67
CA LEU A 58 2.36 5.79 -6.61
C LEU A 58 3.07 4.59 -6.00
N VAL A 59 3.33 4.64 -4.70
CA VAL A 59 3.76 3.50 -3.89
C VAL A 59 2.55 2.94 -3.17
N VAL A 60 2.28 1.65 -3.36
CA VAL A 60 1.20 0.93 -2.70
C VAL A 60 1.78 -0.05 -1.70
N PHE A 61 1.44 0.11 -0.43
CA PHE A 61 1.72 -0.90 0.59
C PHE A 61 0.55 -1.89 0.65
N GLN A 62 0.76 -3.08 0.09
CA GLN A 62 -0.27 -4.11 0.01
C GLN A 62 0.01 -5.29 0.96
N HIS A 63 -0.88 -5.55 1.92
CA HIS A 63 -0.69 -6.67 2.86
C HIS A 63 -1.99 -7.11 3.56
N PRO A 64 -2.04 -8.34 4.12
CA PRO A 64 -3.06 -8.67 5.11
C PRO A 64 -2.77 -7.94 6.43
N VAL A 65 -3.80 -7.42 7.10
CA VAL A 65 -3.65 -6.90 8.46
C VAL A 65 -3.29 -8.05 9.39
N GLN A 66 -2.19 -7.89 10.14
CA GLN A 66 -1.75 -8.84 11.16
C GLN A 66 -1.64 -8.08 12.48
N TRP A 67 -2.40 -8.51 13.49
CA TRP A 67 -2.43 -7.87 14.81
C TRP A 67 -2.57 -6.34 14.73
N TYR A 68 -3.61 -5.88 14.02
CA TYR A 68 -3.93 -4.45 13.87
C TYR A 68 -2.81 -3.61 13.23
N SER A 69 -1.87 -4.26 12.54
CA SER A 69 -0.71 -3.62 11.93
C SER A 69 -0.27 -4.33 10.65
N LEU A 70 0.94 -3.99 10.19
CA LEU A 70 1.62 -4.54 9.03
C LEU A 70 2.46 -5.79 9.37
N PRO A 71 2.68 -6.70 8.41
CA PRO A 71 3.59 -7.83 8.57
C PRO A 71 5.05 -7.38 8.85
N PRO A 72 5.83 -8.17 9.59
CA PRO A 72 7.17 -7.77 10.03
C PRO A 72 8.12 -7.35 8.90
N LEU A 73 8.08 -8.05 7.76
CA LEU A 73 8.99 -7.75 6.65
C LEU A 73 8.66 -6.42 5.96
N MET A 74 7.40 -5.98 5.97
CA MET A 74 7.04 -4.64 5.51
C MET A 74 7.58 -3.57 6.46
N LYS A 75 7.58 -3.84 7.77
CA LYS A 75 8.17 -2.93 8.75
C LYS A 75 9.67 -2.83 8.56
N LEU A 76 10.34 -3.96 8.34
CA LEU A 76 11.76 -3.99 8.05
C LEU A 76 12.09 -3.25 6.75
N TRP A 77 11.25 -3.39 5.70
CA TRP A 77 11.41 -2.64 4.46
C TRP A 77 11.32 -1.13 4.70
N ILE A 78 10.33 -0.67 5.48
CA ILE A 78 10.23 0.75 5.86
C ILE A 78 11.49 1.20 6.60
N ASP A 79 11.97 0.42 7.57
CA ASP A 79 13.13 0.75 8.39
C ASP A 79 14.46 0.78 7.62
N LYS A 80 14.57 0.00 6.55
CA LYS A 80 15.81 -0.17 5.78
C LYS A 80 15.85 0.64 4.50
N VAL A 81 14.71 0.82 3.83
CA VAL A 81 14.66 1.48 2.53
C VAL A 81 14.50 2.99 2.70
N LEU A 82 13.73 3.44 3.70
CA LEU A 82 13.51 4.87 3.96
C LEU A 82 14.68 5.45 4.77
N GLU A 83 15.86 5.56 4.16
CA GLU A 83 17.07 6.01 4.83
C GLU A 83 17.19 7.54 4.90
N HIS A 84 17.92 8.03 5.92
CA HIS A 84 18.32 9.43 6.01
C HIS A 84 19.21 9.81 4.83
N GLY A 85 18.98 10.98 4.24
CA GLY A 85 19.69 11.46 3.05
C GLY A 85 19.09 10.97 1.73
N TRP A 86 18.10 10.08 1.80
CA TRP A 86 17.35 9.61 0.63
C TRP A 86 15.84 9.86 0.78
N ALA A 87 15.21 9.30 1.81
CA ALA A 87 13.77 9.47 2.06
C ALA A 87 13.42 10.68 2.92
N TYR A 88 14.31 11.08 3.82
CA TYR A 88 14.13 12.20 4.74
C TYR A 88 15.48 12.80 5.15
N GLY A 89 15.47 13.93 5.87
CA GLY A 89 16.68 14.59 6.34
C GLY A 89 17.32 15.49 5.29
N HIS A 90 18.56 15.94 5.53
CA HIS A 90 19.27 16.81 4.57
C HIS A 90 19.44 16.08 3.24
N GLU A 91 18.99 16.69 2.12
CA GLU A 91 18.95 16.11 0.77
C GLU A 91 18.01 14.91 0.56
N GLY A 92 17.36 14.38 1.59
CA GLY A 92 16.41 13.27 1.48
C GLY A 92 15.06 13.70 0.89
N ASN A 93 14.98 13.74 -0.43
CA ASN A 93 13.80 14.21 -1.18
C ASN A 93 13.29 13.18 -2.21
N ALA A 94 13.79 11.94 -2.20
CA ALA A 94 13.50 10.95 -3.23
C ALA A 94 12.01 10.59 -3.33
N LEU A 95 11.26 10.73 -2.23
CA LEU A 95 9.83 10.43 -2.16
C LEU A 95 8.92 11.67 -2.29
N ASN A 96 9.48 12.88 -2.36
CA ASN A 96 8.70 14.12 -2.39
C ASN A 96 7.75 14.15 -3.60
N GLY A 97 6.47 14.42 -3.34
CA GLY A 97 5.44 14.53 -4.37
C GLY A 97 4.94 13.19 -4.93
N LYS A 98 5.50 12.05 -4.50
CA LYS A 98 4.94 10.73 -4.80
C LYS A 98 3.69 10.50 -3.96
N HIS A 99 2.79 9.66 -4.46
CA HIS A 99 1.60 9.26 -3.72
C HIS A 99 1.82 7.96 -2.96
N CYS A 100 1.14 7.81 -1.82
CA CYS A 100 1.13 6.60 -1.00
C CYS A 100 -0.29 6.08 -0.82
N LEU A 101 -0.52 4.82 -1.18
CA LEU A 101 -1.78 4.11 -0.94
C LEU A 101 -1.55 2.93 -0.02
N TRP A 102 -2.38 2.81 1.02
CA TRP A 102 -2.43 1.61 1.85
C TRP A 102 -3.55 0.69 1.36
N ALA A 103 -3.21 -0.51 0.91
CA ALA A 103 -4.13 -1.49 0.36
C ALA A 103 -4.15 -2.76 1.21
N VAL A 104 -5.24 -3.03 1.92
CA VAL A 104 -5.24 -4.03 2.97
C VAL A 104 -6.44 -4.96 2.95
N THR A 105 -6.23 -6.14 3.50
CA THR A 105 -7.29 -7.13 3.68
C THR A 105 -7.42 -7.50 5.15
N THR A 106 -8.64 -7.57 5.67
CA THR A 106 -8.90 -7.93 7.08
C THR A 106 -9.78 -9.16 7.18
N GLY A 107 -9.50 -10.02 8.17
CA GLY A 107 -10.31 -11.20 8.44
C GLY A 107 -11.73 -10.87 8.88
N GLY A 108 -11.84 -9.99 9.90
CA GLY A 108 -13.11 -9.48 10.42
C GLY A 108 -13.68 -8.32 9.61
N ASN A 109 -14.93 -7.96 9.92
CA ASN A 109 -15.60 -6.76 9.43
C ASN A 109 -15.22 -5.51 10.24
N GLU A 110 -15.87 -4.38 9.98
CA GLU A 110 -15.62 -3.10 10.63
C GLU A 110 -15.79 -3.16 12.16
N HIS A 111 -16.75 -3.94 12.66
CA HIS A 111 -16.99 -4.09 14.11
C HIS A 111 -15.81 -4.72 14.85
N HIS A 112 -14.94 -5.49 14.17
CA HIS A 112 -13.71 -6.01 14.78
C HIS A 112 -12.68 -4.93 15.12
N PHE A 113 -12.92 -3.68 14.72
CA PHE A 113 -12.08 -2.51 15.01
C PHE A 113 -12.71 -1.56 16.02
N GLU A 114 -13.87 -1.90 16.60
CA GLU A 114 -14.52 -1.15 17.68
C GLU A 114 -13.97 -1.56 19.05
N LEU A 115 -12.66 -1.38 19.26
CA LEU A 115 -11.97 -1.74 20.51
C LEU A 115 -10.90 -0.72 20.91
N GLY A 116 -10.55 -0.71 22.20
CA GLY A 116 -9.54 0.19 22.77
C GLY A 116 -10.01 1.64 22.92
N ASP A 117 -9.09 2.51 23.31
CA ASP A 117 -9.39 3.94 23.55
C ASP A 117 -9.56 4.76 22.26
N HIS A 118 -9.07 4.22 21.13
CA HIS A 118 -9.17 4.82 19.80
C HIS A 118 -9.75 3.79 18.82
N PRO A 119 -11.08 3.61 18.81
CA PRO A 119 -11.74 2.64 17.94
C PRO A 119 -11.74 3.11 16.48
N ASN A 120 -12.20 2.22 15.59
CA ASN A 120 -12.33 2.35 14.13
C ASN A 120 -11.08 1.93 13.35
N PHE A 121 -11.33 1.44 12.14
CA PHE A 121 -10.29 0.87 11.27
C PHE A 121 -9.31 1.92 10.75
N ASP A 122 -9.79 3.12 10.45
CA ASP A 122 -9.01 4.24 9.91
C ASP A 122 -7.91 4.70 10.86
N VAL A 123 -8.12 4.60 12.18
CA VAL A 123 -7.10 4.89 13.20
C VAL A 123 -5.83 4.05 13.00
N LEU A 124 -5.97 2.81 12.50
CA LEU A 124 -4.82 1.94 12.25
C LEU A 124 -3.90 2.43 11.11
N ALA A 125 -4.42 3.29 10.23
CA ALA A 125 -3.62 3.91 9.18
C ALA A 125 -2.61 4.93 9.72
N GLN A 126 -2.83 5.47 10.93
CA GLN A 126 -2.13 6.64 11.45
C GLN A 126 -0.60 6.52 11.39
N PRO A 127 0.05 5.40 11.81
CA PRO A 127 1.51 5.29 11.76
C PRO A 127 2.05 5.29 10.32
N LEU A 128 1.32 4.68 9.38
CA LEU A 128 1.69 4.65 7.97
C LEU A 128 1.48 6.01 7.30
N GLN A 129 0.37 6.69 7.61
CA GLN A 129 0.13 8.06 7.15
C GLN A 129 1.22 9.00 7.65
N ALA A 130 1.58 8.93 8.94
CA ALA A 130 2.67 9.72 9.51
C ALA A 130 4.01 9.43 8.81
N THR A 131 4.33 8.16 8.56
CA THR A 131 5.54 7.74 7.82
C THR A 131 5.56 8.34 6.41
N ALA A 132 4.44 8.26 5.70
CA ALA A 132 4.32 8.78 4.34
C ALA A 132 4.51 10.30 4.27
N VAL A 133 3.81 11.03 5.14
CA VAL A 133 3.90 12.50 5.22
C VAL A 133 5.31 12.94 5.62
N TYR A 134 5.94 12.24 6.56
CA TYR A 134 7.31 12.54 6.99
C TYR A 134 8.32 12.42 5.84
N CYS A 135 8.12 11.47 4.93
CA CYS A 135 8.93 11.30 3.72
C CYS A 135 8.45 12.14 2.53
N GLY A 136 7.56 13.12 2.74
CA GLY A 136 7.10 14.04 1.69
C GLY A 136 6.11 13.47 0.68
N MET A 137 5.49 12.31 0.97
CA MET A 137 4.48 11.71 0.10
C MET A 137 3.07 12.28 0.35
N HIS A 138 2.23 12.22 -0.68
CA HIS A 138 0.80 12.48 -0.60
C HIS A 138 0.05 11.21 -0.20
N TRP A 139 -0.42 11.16 1.05
CA TRP A 139 -1.27 10.08 1.53
C TRP A 139 -2.64 10.08 0.83
N LEU A 140 -3.04 8.93 0.30
CA LEU A 140 -4.35 8.71 -0.31
C LEU A 140 -5.30 7.99 0.65
N PRO A 141 -6.63 8.13 0.48
CA PRO A 141 -7.60 7.28 1.17
C PRO A 141 -7.25 5.80 0.97
N TYR A 142 -7.22 5.04 2.06
CA TYR A 142 -6.86 3.62 2.02
C TYR A 142 -7.86 2.80 1.20
N PHE A 143 -7.41 1.64 0.72
CA PHE A 143 -8.25 0.63 0.11
C PHE A 143 -8.30 -0.57 1.04
N ALA A 144 -9.49 -0.96 1.51
CA ALA A 144 -9.66 -2.09 2.42
C ALA A 144 -10.65 -3.11 1.87
N VAL A 145 -10.30 -4.39 1.96
CA VAL A 145 -11.22 -5.51 1.76
C VAL A 145 -11.44 -6.15 3.12
N HIS A 146 -12.60 -5.90 3.71
CA HIS A 146 -12.99 -6.49 4.98
C HIS A 146 -13.60 -7.88 4.83
N ASN A 147 -13.76 -8.56 5.96
CA ASN A 147 -14.52 -9.81 6.06
C ASN A 147 -13.96 -10.98 5.23
N THR A 148 -12.64 -11.08 5.07
CA THR A 148 -12.04 -12.10 4.21
C THR A 148 -12.18 -13.53 4.72
N PHE A 149 -12.57 -13.73 5.98
CA PHE A 149 -12.83 -15.08 6.52
C PHE A 149 -14.04 -15.77 5.87
N ILE A 150 -15.04 -15.01 5.40
CA ILE A 150 -16.26 -15.55 4.78
C ILE A 150 -16.51 -15.01 3.37
N CYS A 151 -15.52 -14.32 2.79
CA CYS A 151 -15.64 -13.72 1.46
C CYS A 151 -15.67 -14.79 0.35
N ASP A 152 -16.68 -14.71 -0.50
CA ASP A 152 -16.86 -15.58 -1.67
C ASP A 152 -16.11 -15.06 -2.90
N GLU A 153 -16.09 -15.85 -3.98
CA GLU A 153 -15.37 -15.49 -5.19
C GLU A 153 -15.96 -14.28 -5.91
N VAL A 154 -17.27 -14.04 -5.79
CA VAL A 154 -17.96 -12.91 -6.42
C VAL A 154 -17.53 -11.61 -5.76
N ALA A 155 -17.54 -11.56 -4.43
CA ALA A 155 -17.08 -10.42 -3.65
C ALA A 155 -15.57 -10.15 -3.88
N LEU A 156 -14.74 -11.20 -3.95
CA LEU A 156 -13.32 -11.04 -4.28
C LEU A 156 -13.08 -10.48 -5.68
N LYS A 157 -13.87 -10.91 -6.67
CA LYS A 157 -13.78 -10.37 -8.03
C LYS A 157 -14.18 -8.90 -8.07
N ALA A 158 -15.31 -8.54 -7.44
CA ALA A 158 -15.75 -7.16 -7.34
C ALA A 158 -14.72 -6.26 -6.63
N ALA A 159 -14.10 -6.75 -5.55
CA ALA A 159 -13.02 -6.05 -4.88
C ALA A 159 -11.79 -5.86 -5.79
N GLY A 160 -11.43 -6.86 -6.60
CA GLY A 160 -10.37 -6.75 -7.59
C GLY A 160 -10.66 -5.70 -8.67
N GLU A 161 -11.89 -5.65 -9.19
CA GLU A 161 -12.33 -4.65 -10.17
C GLU A 161 -12.27 -3.23 -9.59
N GLU A 162 -12.74 -3.05 -8.35
CA GLU A 162 -12.68 -1.77 -7.65
C GLU A 162 -11.23 -1.35 -7.36
N TYR A 163 -10.37 -2.29 -6.95
CA TYR A 163 -8.94 -2.03 -6.75
C TYR A 163 -8.26 -1.57 -8.04
N ARG A 164 -8.53 -2.26 -9.16
CA ARG A 164 -8.06 -1.86 -10.49
C ARG A 164 -8.53 -0.45 -10.85
N ARG A 165 -9.81 -0.14 -10.61
CA ARG A 165 -10.38 1.19 -10.87
C ARG A 165 -9.68 2.26 -10.04
N ARG A 166 -9.45 2.01 -8.75
CA ARG A 166 -8.77 2.93 -7.83
C ARG A 166 -7.35 3.24 -8.27
N LEU A 167 -6.58 2.21 -8.64
CA LEU A 167 -5.22 2.35 -9.14
C LEU A 167 -5.16 3.10 -10.48
N THR A 168 -6.08 2.79 -11.40
CA THR A 168 -6.15 3.46 -12.70
C THR A 168 -6.50 4.94 -12.56
N ALA A 169 -7.43 5.29 -11.67
CA ALA A 169 -7.77 6.69 -11.41
C ALA A 169 -6.57 7.50 -10.87
N CYS A 170 -5.74 6.88 -10.02
CA CYS A 170 -4.53 7.53 -9.50
C CYS A 170 -3.47 7.79 -10.59
N LEU A 171 -3.41 6.94 -11.63
CA LEU A 171 -2.54 7.18 -12.78
C LEU A 171 -3.00 8.39 -13.61
N SER A 172 -4.31 8.60 -13.73
CA SER A 172 -4.90 9.72 -14.48
C SER A 172 -4.78 11.07 -13.76
N LEU A 173 -4.55 11.10 -12.44
CA LEU A 173 -4.27 12.35 -11.71
C LEU A 173 -3.01 13.07 -12.23
N LYS A 174 -2.15 12.37 -12.99
CA LYS A 174 -1.01 12.97 -13.68
C LYS A 174 -1.37 13.84 -14.89
N GLU A 175 -2.57 13.71 -15.45
CA GLU A 175 -2.95 14.44 -16.68
C GLU A 175 -3.54 15.84 -16.41
N GLY A 176 -3.42 16.36 -15.19
CA GLY A 176 -3.81 17.72 -14.85
C GLY A 176 -5.31 17.84 -14.59
N CYS A 177 -5.68 17.80 -13.31
CA CYS A 177 -6.93 18.38 -12.85
C CYS A 177 -6.59 19.72 -12.16
N PRO A 178 -7.17 20.86 -12.58
CA PRO A 178 -6.98 22.12 -11.88
C PRO A 178 -7.55 22.01 -10.45
N PRO A 179 -7.05 22.82 -9.49
CA PRO A 179 -7.57 22.79 -8.13
C PRO A 179 -9.06 23.09 -8.14
N GLU A 180 -9.84 22.26 -7.42
CA GLU A 180 -11.27 22.48 -7.22
C GLU A 180 -11.48 23.90 -6.70
N VAL A 181 -12.27 24.68 -7.45
CA VAL A 181 -12.73 25.99 -7.03
C VAL A 181 -13.68 25.78 -5.86
N ASN A 182 -13.27 26.21 -4.67
CA ASN A 182 -14.17 26.39 -3.53
C ASN A 182 -15.33 27.29 -3.95
N HIS A 183 -16.53 26.72 -4.05
CA HIS A 183 -17.75 27.50 -3.95
C HIS A 183 -18.01 27.76 -2.47
N GLY A 184 -18.13 29.04 -2.13
CA GLY A 184 -18.21 29.56 -0.77
C GLY A 184 -19.54 29.32 -0.05
#